data_AF-A0A3P7FKM4-F1
#
_entry.id   AF-A0A3P7FKM4-F1
#
_cell.length_a   1.000
_cell.length_b   1.000
_cell.length_c   1.000
_cell.angle_alpha   90.00
_cell.angle_beta   90.00
_cell.angle_gamma   90.00
#
_symmetry.space_group_name_H-M   'P 1'
#
loop_
_entity.id
_entity.type
_entity.pdbx_description
1 polymer ?
#
loop_
_entity_poly.entity_id
_entity_poly.type
_entity_poly.pdbx_seq_one_letter_code
_entity_poly.pdbx_strand_id
1 'polypeptide(L)'
;MSSGVGTRARILESRKENYTWSCGRGANRKPQIKNHKLFITNTNSDWINPIKLRFSVQLRNEAIPKMPRNGGKIVDMNLFPVLNKYGSEDTFIIHFNRKCGVDNVCTSDLQLRAVLPGISQEEDGTYITQVGEKTTIDISFLVKNNAERAYEATLFIEYNSDELDIPILIRKDSPVNIDDFKGNLAIISLGNPMEPNKQLKFELSFRIARGRTEGLGKPLEFRAFVNSTSDEKNLDDNSWKAVVRIIKRAELELSAISDPFIVRYGGEMKGESEMEFDADIGPLVVHKYTVTNKGPWSVSNVTLQVDWPYQMASVFTTGKWALYLMEAPTMQLTNTDNSKDIKQCTMVLPHEWINPLQLKYLLETGNEQYYEDDNNDDMDQENDEYEEDLNRFKEYFQKYLIMLKFLQRTIEEYREKRPSRELRIKSTKIREKSGEEVEIVKVNCADKTAKCFTVTCHFDFLDVDAAAVIDFRSRLWNATFVEDYYDIAYVEILSSGRLILDQEQGIEERNTRNNFAFASTHAYPDRPAIPETAPIPWWVIIAAAFLGLLILLILILIFWKCGFFKRNRPHHPTLYQAEYQFRREETSEA
;
A
#
# COMPACT_ATOMS: atom_id res chain seq x y z
N MET A 1 -54.09 17.62 -25.18
CA MET A 1 -54.76 16.90 -24.08
C MET A 1 -53.64 16.29 -23.23
N SER A 2 -53.55 16.63 -21.94
CA SER A 2 -52.59 15.99 -21.03
C SER A 2 -53.05 14.55 -20.81
N SER A 3 -52.27 13.59 -21.28
CA SER A 3 -52.61 12.18 -21.51
C SER A 3 -52.68 11.32 -20.24
N GLY A 4 -53.29 11.82 -19.17
CA GLY A 4 -53.44 11.05 -17.92
C GLY A 4 -54.44 11.59 -16.90
N VAL A 5 -54.87 12.85 -17.02
CA VAL A 5 -55.82 13.44 -16.07
C VAL A 5 -57.22 13.44 -16.70
N GLY A 6 -58.14 12.66 -16.14
CA GLY A 6 -59.53 12.60 -16.57
C GLY A 6 -60.25 13.96 -16.43
N THR A 7 -61.48 14.04 -16.92
CA THR A 7 -62.28 15.28 -16.83
C THR A 7 -62.57 15.66 -15.38
N ARG A 8 -62.12 16.84 -14.96
CA ARG A 8 -62.22 17.31 -13.57
C ARG A 8 -63.49 18.13 -13.29
N ALA A 9 -64.03 18.80 -14.31
CA ALA A 9 -65.25 19.60 -14.21
C ALA A 9 -66.32 19.13 -15.21
N ARG A 10 -67.59 19.27 -14.82
CA ARG A 10 -68.76 18.92 -15.61
C ARG A 10 -69.77 20.07 -15.60
N ILE A 11 -70.56 20.16 -16.66
CA ILE A 11 -71.61 21.16 -16.82
C ILE A 11 -72.88 20.66 -16.13
N LEU A 12 -73.45 21.47 -15.23
CA LEU A 12 -74.59 21.09 -14.39
C LEU A 12 -75.81 20.67 -15.23
N GLU A 13 -76.04 21.36 -16.35
CA GLU A 13 -77.22 21.12 -17.21
C GLU A 13 -77.16 19.77 -17.95
N SER A 14 -75.98 19.32 -18.41
CA SER A 14 -75.83 18.03 -19.11
C SER A 14 -75.30 16.90 -18.23
N ARG A 15 -74.70 17.22 -17.07
CA ARG A 15 -73.84 16.34 -16.27
C ARG A 15 -72.68 15.72 -17.07
N LYS A 16 -72.32 16.34 -18.19
CA LYS A 16 -71.24 15.92 -19.11
C LYS A 16 -70.17 17.00 -19.19
N GLU A 17 -69.02 16.63 -19.75
CA GLU A 17 -67.91 17.53 -20.07
C GLU A 17 -68.24 18.52 -21.21
N ASN A 18 -69.22 18.18 -22.04
CA ASN A 18 -69.67 18.98 -23.16
C ASN A 18 -71.14 19.40 -23.02
N TYR A 19 -71.47 20.55 -23.61
CA TYR A 19 -72.81 21.07 -23.73
C TYR A 19 -72.93 21.86 -25.03
N THR A 20 -73.97 21.57 -25.80
CA THR A 20 -74.25 22.25 -27.07
C THR A 20 -75.62 22.90 -26.99
N TRP A 21 -75.73 24.13 -27.48
CA TRP A 21 -76.99 24.89 -27.51
C TRP A 21 -77.20 25.57 -28.84
N SER A 22 -78.45 25.84 -29.19
CA SER A 22 -78.81 26.57 -30.41
C SER A 22 -78.60 28.07 -30.19
N CYS A 23 -77.76 28.71 -31.00
CA CYS A 23 -77.58 30.17 -31.02
C CYS A 23 -77.73 30.74 -32.45
N GLY A 24 -77.70 32.06 -32.59
CA GLY A 24 -77.63 32.77 -33.88
C GLY A 24 -78.92 33.47 -34.32
N ARG A 25 -80.11 32.95 -34.00
CA ARG A 25 -81.39 33.56 -34.42
C ARG A 25 -81.57 34.94 -33.75
N GLY A 26 -81.43 36.02 -34.52
CA GLY A 26 -81.52 37.40 -34.02
C GLY A 26 -80.25 37.93 -33.35
N ALA A 27 -79.13 37.20 -33.42
CA ALA A 27 -77.85 37.61 -32.84
C ALA A 27 -77.28 38.90 -33.47
N ASN A 28 -77.74 39.25 -34.69
CA ASN A 28 -77.41 40.51 -35.34
C ASN A 28 -78.08 41.75 -34.71
N ARG A 29 -79.12 41.57 -33.88
CA ARG A 29 -79.86 42.66 -33.23
C ARG A 29 -79.48 42.85 -31.77
N LYS A 30 -79.25 41.75 -31.04
CA LYS A 30 -78.87 41.76 -29.63
C LYS A 30 -77.92 40.60 -29.32
N PRO A 31 -76.92 40.80 -28.44
CA PRO A 31 -76.05 39.72 -27.99
C PRO A 31 -76.87 38.64 -27.28
N GLN A 32 -76.52 37.37 -27.51
CA GLN A 32 -77.13 36.21 -26.87
C GLN A 32 -76.19 35.68 -25.80
N ILE A 33 -76.55 35.83 -24.53
CA ILE A 33 -75.73 35.42 -23.38
C ILE A 33 -76.41 34.23 -22.70
N LYS A 34 -75.62 33.21 -22.34
CA LYS A 34 -76.08 32.05 -21.57
C LYS A 34 -75.07 31.70 -20.49
N ASN A 35 -75.60 31.61 -19.28
CA ASN A 35 -74.82 31.26 -18.11
C ASN A 35 -74.90 29.75 -17.90
N HIS A 36 -73.74 29.13 -17.68
CA HIS A 36 -73.60 27.71 -17.36
C HIS A 36 -73.01 27.55 -15.97
N LYS A 37 -73.56 26.65 -15.17
CA LYS A 37 -72.96 26.29 -13.89
C LYS A 37 -72.06 25.06 -14.06
N LEU A 38 -70.82 25.17 -13.62
CA LEU A 38 -69.85 24.08 -13.60
C LEU A 38 -69.76 23.50 -12.19
N PHE A 39 -69.58 22.19 -12.08
CA PHE A 39 -69.26 21.53 -10.81
C PHE A 39 -68.05 20.61 -10.98
N ILE A 40 -67.27 20.49 -9.91
CA ILE A 40 -66.10 19.59 -9.81
C ILE A 40 -66.48 18.47 -8.86
N THR A 41 -66.13 17.23 -9.20
CA THR A 41 -66.41 16.09 -8.32
C THR A 41 -65.43 16.07 -7.15
N ASN A 42 -65.89 15.56 -6.00
CA ASN A 42 -65.04 15.35 -4.81
C ASN A 42 -63.90 14.34 -5.03
N THR A 43 -63.92 13.59 -6.13
CA THR A 43 -62.88 12.66 -6.54
C THR A 43 -61.69 13.31 -7.25
N ASN A 44 -61.72 14.63 -7.48
CA ASN A 44 -60.60 15.33 -8.12
C ASN A 44 -59.38 15.37 -7.18
N SER A 45 -58.23 14.89 -7.65
CA SER A 45 -56.95 14.94 -6.92
C SER A 45 -56.08 16.12 -7.36
N ASP A 46 -56.20 16.53 -8.63
CA ASP A 46 -55.39 17.61 -9.21
C ASP A 46 -56.08 18.96 -9.01
N TRP A 47 -55.73 19.62 -7.91
CA TRP A 47 -56.13 20.99 -7.55
C TRP A 47 -55.06 22.04 -7.90
N ILE A 48 -53.97 21.63 -8.55
CA ILE A 48 -52.82 22.50 -8.83
C ILE A 48 -52.92 23.06 -10.26
N ASN A 49 -53.23 22.19 -11.22
CA ASN A 49 -53.31 22.56 -12.63
C ASN A 49 -54.65 23.24 -12.95
N PRO A 50 -54.67 24.31 -13.75
CA PRO A 50 -55.92 25.02 -14.04
C PRO A 50 -56.87 24.23 -14.95
N ILE A 51 -58.17 24.50 -14.86
CA ILE A 51 -59.19 23.94 -15.74
C ILE A 51 -59.25 24.76 -17.03
N LYS A 52 -59.05 24.12 -18.18
CA LYS A 52 -59.18 24.74 -19.49
C LYS A 52 -60.56 24.46 -20.08
N LEU A 53 -61.31 25.51 -20.37
CA LEU A 53 -62.62 25.46 -21.02
C LEU A 53 -62.47 25.90 -22.48
N ARG A 54 -63.13 25.18 -23.39
CA ARG A 54 -63.10 25.49 -24.82
C ARG A 54 -64.50 25.83 -25.29
N PHE A 55 -64.66 27.00 -25.89
CA PHE A 55 -65.90 27.45 -26.50
C PHE A 55 -65.74 27.43 -28.02
N SER A 56 -66.69 26.82 -28.74
CA SER A 56 -66.66 26.75 -30.20
C SER A 56 -68.06 26.91 -30.81
N VAL A 57 -68.16 27.62 -31.94
CA VAL A 57 -69.40 27.85 -32.69
C VAL A 57 -69.35 27.13 -34.03
N GLN A 58 -70.47 26.52 -34.45
CA GLN A 58 -70.61 25.82 -35.73
C GLN A 58 -71.94 26.16 -36.40
N LEU A 59 -71.97 26.14 -37.74
CA LEU A 59 -73.21 26.32 -38.50
C LEU A 59 -74.00 25.02 -38.49
N ARG A 60 -75.30 25.09 -38.13
CA ARG A 60 -76.17 23.90 -38.05
C ARG A 60 -76.38 23.17 -39.37
N ASN A 61 -76.30 23.89 -40.48
CA ASN A 61 -76.54 23.35 -41.81
C ASN A 61 -75.49 23.94 -42.75
N GLU A 62 -74.32 23.31 -42.78
CA GLU A 62 -73.24 23.61 -43.73
C GLU A 62 -73.59 23.05 -45.10
N ALA A 63 -74.65 23.59 -45.70
CA ALA A 63 -74.97 23.27 -47.07
C ALA A 63 -73.84 23.81 -47.96
N ILE A 64 -73.38 22.99 -48.90
CA ILE A 64 -72.36 23.37 -49.87
C ILE A 64 -73.09 23.68 -51.18
N PRO A 65 -72.94 24.89 -51.77
CA PRO A 65 -73.57 25.22 -53.03
C PRO A 65 -73.05 24.26 -54.12
N LYS A 66 -73.96 23.57 -54.80
CA LYS A 66 -73.63 22.72 -55.95
C LYS A 66 -73.64 23.56 -57.21
N MET A 67 -72.62 23.42 -58.04
CA MET A 67 -72.52 24.13 -59.32
C MET A 67 -73.73 23.77 -60.21
N PRO A 68 -74.51 24.76 -60.72
CA PRO A 68 -75.63 24.49 -61.59
C PRO A 68 -75.14 23.92 -62.94
N ARG A 69 -75.95 23.08 -63.59
CA ARG A 69 -75.66 22.61 -64.96
C ARG A 69 -75.60 23.81 -65.92
N ASN A 70 -74.83 23.71 -67.00
CA ASN A 70 -74.77 24.77 -68.02
C ASN A 70 -76.19 25.18 -68.47
N GLY A 71 -76.53 26.47 -68.33
CA GLY A 71 -77.86 27.03 -68.61
C GLY A 71 -78.85 27.02 -67.43
N GLY A 72 -78.49 26.48 -66.27
CA GLY A 72 -79.32 26.52 -65.06
C GLY A 72 -79.36 27.91 -64.40
N LYS A 73 -80.37 28.14 -63.54
CA LYS A 73 -80.44 29.35 -62.72
C LYS A 73 -79.21 29.46 -61.80
N ILE A 74 -78.67 30.67 -61.70
CA ILE A 74 -77.56 31.00 -60.78
C ILE A 74 -77.98 30.68 -59.34
N VAL A 75 -77.11 30.04 -58.58
CA VAL A 75 -77.33 29.68 -57.17
C VAL A 75 -77.28 30.95 -56.32
N ASP A 76 -78.30 31.19 -55.50
CA ASP A 76 -78.32 32.31 -54.55
C ASP A 76 -77.36 32.03 -53.38
N MET A 77 -76.23 32.74 -53.35
CA MET A 77 -75.21 32.62 -52.31
C MET A 77 -75.70 33.05 -50.92
N ASN A 78 -76.79 33.84 -50.83
CA ASN A 78 -77.35 34.23 -49.52
C ASN A 78 -77.90 33.03 -48.73
N LEU A 79 -78.13 31.90 -49.41
CA LEU A 79 -78.56 30.64 -48.79
C LEU A 79 -77.39 29.82 -48.22
N PHE A 80 -76.13 30.24 -48.43
CA PHE A 80 -74.92 29.50 -48.08
C PHE A 80 -73.92 30.37 -47.30
N PRO A 81 -74.26 30.82 -46.08
CA PRO A 81 -73.34 31.60 -45.26
C PRO A 81 -72.14 30.77 -44.81
N VAL A 82 -70.97 31.41 -44.71
CA VAL A 82 -69.73 30.80 -44.20
C VAL A 82 -69.38 31.43 -42.86
N LEU A 83 -69.03 30.60 -41.88
CA LEU A 83 -68.55 31.06 -40.57
C LEU A 83 -67.08 31.50 -40.67
N ASN A 84 -66.76 32.68 -40.14
CA ASN A 84 -65.37 33.12 -40.03
C ASN A 84 -64.62 32.22 -39.04
N LYS A 85 -63.46 31.67 -39.46
CA LYS A 85 -62.59 30.85 -38.60
C LYS A 85 -61.96 31.66 -37.46
N TYR A 86 -61.73 32.95 -37.68
CA TYR A 86 -61.22 33.84 -36.64
C TYR A 86 -62.34 34.19 -35.66
N GLY A 87 -62.21 33.71 -34.41
CA GLY A 87 -63.20 33.91 -33.35
C GLY A 87 -64.30 32.84 -33.28
N SER A 88 -64.23 31.78 -34.10
CA SER A 88 -65.16 30.64 -33.97
C SER A 88 -64.82 29.70 -32.81
N GLU A 89 -63.61 29.81 -32.26
CA GLU A 89 -63.12 29.04 -31.12
C GLU A 89 -62.33 29.94 -30.18
N ASP A 90 -62.56 29.80 -28.87
CA ASP A 90 -61.85 30.51 -27.81
C ASP A 90 -61.62 29.57 -26.62
N THR A 91 -60.56 29.82 -25.84
CA THR A 91 -60.20 29.01 -24.68
C THR A 91 -60.03 29.87 -23.43
N PHE A 92 -60.75 29.53 -22.38
CA PHE A 92 -60.71 30.21 -21.09
C PHE A 92 -60.07 29.30 -20.05
N ILE A 93 -59.31 29.88 -19.12
CA ILE A 93 -58.59 29.14 -18.08
C ILE A 93 -59.15 29.55 -16.72
N ILE A 94 -59.54 28.58 -15.91
CA ILE A 94 -59.99 28.77 -14.52
C ILE A 94 -58.94 28.15 -13.60
N HIS A 95 -58.27 28.98 -12.81
CA HIS A 95 -57.34 28.52 -11.78
C HIS A 95 -58.11 28.06 -10.54
N PHE A 96 -57.62 27.02 -9.88
CA PHE A 96 -58.09 26.67 -8.55
C PHE A 96 -57.56 27.69 -7.55
N ASN A 97 -58.38 28.06 -6.56
CA ASN A 97 -57.92 28.91 -5.47
C ASN A 97 -56.93 28.11 -4.62
N ARG A 98 -55.65 28.49 -4.69
CA ARG A 98 -54.55 27.83 -3.97
C ARG A 98 -54.50 28.19 -2.47
N LYS A 99 -55.40 29.05 -1.99
CA LYS A 99 -55.43 29.58 -0.62
C LYS A 99 -54.12 30.27 -0.22
N CYS A 100 -53.54 31.04 -1.14
CA CYS A 100 -52.25 31.73 -0.99
C CYS A 100 -52.46 33.24 -1.10
N GLY A 101 -53.30 33.80 -0.24
CA GLY A 101 -53.52 35.25 -0.22
C GLY A 101 -54.28 35.82 -1.42
N VAL A 102 -54.07 37.11 -1.67
CA VAL A 102 -54.81 37.96 -2.62
C VAL A 102 -54.28 37.89 -4.05
N ASP A 103 -53.00 37.56 -4.21
CA ASP A 103 -52.31 37.41 -5.50
C ASP A 103 -52.42 35.98 -6.08
N ASN A 104 -52.87 35.01 -5.29
CA ASN A 104 -52.92 33.58 -5.62
C ASN A 104 -51.54 32.96 -5.93
N VAL A 105 -50.45 33.60 -5.50
CA VAL A 105 -49.08 33.11 -5.68
C VAL A 105 -48.57 32.62 -4.34
N CYS A 106 -48.27 31.34 -4.25
CA CYS A 106 -47.85 30.72 -3.00
C CYS A 106 -46.36 30.91 -2.80
N THR A 107 -45.99 31.73 -1.82
CA THR A 107 -44.59 31.93 -1.43
C THR A 107 -44.26 31.11 -0.18
N SER A 108 -43.63 29.94 -0.36
CA SER A 108 -43.19 29.05 0.72
C SER A 108 -41.82 29.43 1.27
N ASP A 109 -41.48 28.82 2.41
CA ASP A 109 -40.18 28.98 3.09
C ASP A 109 -39.81 27.64 3.75
N LEU A 110 -39.30 26.72 2.94
CA LEU A 110 -38.91 25.35 3.31
C LEU A 110 -37.51 25.32 3.90
N GLN A 111 -37.44 25.13 5.21
CA GLN A 111 -36.19 24.98 5.92
C GLN A 111 -35.84 23.50 6.14
N LEU A 112 -34.63 23.10 5.74
CA LEU A 112 -34.05 21.77 5.97
C LEU A 112 -32.99 21.83 7.08
N ARG A 113 -33.12 20.97 8.09
CA ARG A 113 -32.04 20.69 9.04
C ARG A 113 -31.87 19.19 9.19
N ALA A 114 -30.63 18.72 9.21
CA ALA A 114 -30.33 17.33 9.46
C ALA A 114 -29.15 17.18 10.43
N VAL A 115 -29.18 16.11 11.22
CA VAL A 115 -28.13 15.75 12.17
C VAL A 115 -27.86 14.26 12.10
N LEU A 116 -26.61 13.86 12.31
CA LEU A 116 -26.22 12.45 12.44
C LEU A 116 -26.17 12.07 13.92
N PRO A 117 -27.24 11.54 14.52
CA PRO A 117 -27.26 11.21 15.94
C PRO A 117 -26.18 10.20 16.33
N GLY A 118 -25.41 10.54 17.36
CA GLY A 118 -24.39 9.67 17.94
C GLY A 118 -23.14 9.50 17.07
N ILE A 119 -22.84 10.45 16.17
CA ILE A 119 -21.55 10.57 15.50
C ILE A 119 -20.96 11.93 15.88
N SER A 120 -19.73 11.93 16.39
CA SER A 120 -19.03 13.14 16.81
C SER A 120 -18.47 13.87 15.59
N GLN A 121 -18.38 15.20 15.68
CA GLN A 121 -17.86 16.07 14.64
C GLN A 121 -16.49 16.63 15.07
N GLU A 122 -15.52 16.63 14.15
CA GLU A 122 -14.21 17.24 14.34
C GLU A 122 -14.27 18.77 14.12
N GLU A 123 -13.19 19.50 14.43
CA GLU A 123 -13.13 20.97 14.32
C GLU A 123 -13.35 21.47 12.88
N ASP A 124 -13.05 20.65 11.88
CA ASP A 124 -13.24 20.93 10.46
C ASP A 124 -14.69 20.74 9.97
N GLY A 125 -15.56 20.19 10.82
CA GLY A 125 -16.94 19.86 10.50
C GLY A 125 -17.16 18.44 9.96
N THR A 126 -16.13 17.60 9.86
CA THR A 126 -16.22 16.21 9.42
C THR A 126 -16.74 15.31 10.54
N TYR A 127 -17.67 14.41 10.22
CA TYR A 127 -18.18 13.43 11.17
C TYR A 127 -17.29 12.18 11.19
N ILE A 128 -16.94 11.68 12.37
CA ILE A 128 -16.02 10.56 12.53
C ILE A 128 -16.68 9.42 13.30
N THR A 129 -16.60 8.21 12.74
CA THR A 129 -17.05 6.97 13.41
C THR A 129 -16.08 5.83 13.11
N GLN A 130 -15.89 4.90 14.06
CA GLN A 130 -15.05 3.73 13.83
C GLN A 130 -15.87 2.58 13.25
N VAL A 131 -15.27 1.78 12.38
CA VAL A 131 -15.98 0.65 11.78
C VAL A 131 -16.20 -0.42 12.84
N GLY A 132 -17.47 -0.82 13.00
CA GLY A 132 -17.90 -1.79 14.01
C GLY A 132 -18.68 -1.16 15.15
N GLU A 133 -18.42 0.11 15.51
CA GLU A 133 -19.23 0.85 16.49
C GLU A 133 -20.68 0.98 16.02
N LYS A 134 -20.85 1.25 14.72
CA LYS A 134 -22.15 1.29 14.06
C LYS A 134 -22.17 0.44 12.80
N THR A 135 -23.29 -0.25 12.59
CA THR A 135 -23.59 -1.00 11.37
C THR A 135 -24.37 -0.17 10.35
N THR A 136 -24.96 0.93 10.82
CA THR A 136 -25.79 1.86 10.06
C THR A 136 -25.39 3.30 10.36
N ILE A 137 -25.54 4.16 9.37
CA ILE A 137 -25.47 5.62 9.51
C ILE A 137 -26.90 6.13 9.54
N ASP A 138 -27.32 6.64 10.70
CA ASP A 138 -28.66 7.20 10.87
C ASP A 138 -28.62 8.72 10.70
N ILE A 139 -29.57 9.28 9.95
CA ILE A 139 -29.72 10.72 9.73
C ILE A 139 -31.11 11.15 10.16
N SER A 140 -31.17 12.10 11.09
CA SER A 140 -32.43 12.69 11.60
C SER A 140 -32.71 13.98 10.86
N PHE A 141 -33.76 13.97 10.04
CA PHE A 141 -34.20 15.11 9.23
C PHE A 141 -35.32 15.88 9.94
N LEU A 142 -35.25 17.20 9.90
CA LEU A 142 -36.25 18.15 10.37
C LEU A 142 -36.53 19.15 9.24
N VAL A 143 -37.68 18.98 8.58
CA VAL A 143 -38.13 19.90 7.52
C VAL A 143 -39.28 20.74 8.04
N LYS A 144 -39.22 22.06 7.82
CA LYS A 144 -40.26 23.01 8.24
C LYS A 144 -40.70 23.86 7.07
N ASN A 145 -41.98 24.23 7.03
CA ASN A 145 -42.47 25.26 6.14
C ASN A 145 -42.89 26.48 6.98
N ASN A 146 -42.15 27.59 6.89
CA ASN A 146 -42.34 28.78 7.73
C ASN A 146 -43.24 29.85 7.10
N ALA A 147 -43.68 29.65 5.84
CA ALA A 147 -44.49 30.63 5.11
C ALA A 147 -45.77 29.99 4.55
N GLU A 148 -46.13 30.27 3.30
CA GLU A 148 -47.36 29.79 2.68
C GLU A 148 -47.27 28.32 2.24
N ARG A 149 -48.36 27.79 1.68
CA ARG A 149 -48.46 26.39 1.25
C ARG A 149 -47.38 26.05 0.20
N ALA A 150 -46.58 25.02 0.47
CA ALA A 150 -45.63 24.47 -0.51
C ALA A 150 -46.27 23.28 -1.25
N TYR A 151 -46.49 23.41 -2.55
CA TYR A 151 -47.08 22.34 -3.37
C TYR A 151 -46.01 21.38 -3.87
N GLU A 152 -46.30 20.08 -3.85
CA GLU A 152 -45.35 19.01 -4.22
C GLU A 152 -44.00 19.13 -3.49
N ALA A 153 -44.05 19.46 -2.19
CA ALA A 153 -42.85 19.57 -1.37
C ALA A 153 -42.17 18.20 -1.27
N THR A 154 -40.89 18.14 -1.67
CA THR A 154 -40.13 16.89 -1.82
C THR A 154 -38.73 17.08 -1.26
N LEU A 155 -38.24 16.08 -0.52
CA LEU A 155 -36.84 15.97 -0.08
C LEU A 155 -36.09 15.01 -1.00
N PHE A 156 -34.91 15.46 -1.43
CA PHE A 156 -33.96 14.70 -2.22
C PHE A 156 -32.72 14.45 -1.39
N ILE A 157 -32.22 13.21 -1.39
CA ILE A 157 -31.01 12.84 -0.64
C ILE A 157 -30.06 12.06 -1.55
N GLU A 158 -28.90 12.65 -1.80
CA GLU A 158 -27.75 12.03 -2.47
C GLU A 158 -26.86 11.35 -1.42
N TYR A 159 -26.43 10.12 -1.74
CA TYR A 159 -25.55 9.30 -0.90
C TYR A 159 -24.65 8.40 -1.75
N ASN A 160 -23.58 7.86 -1.17
CA ASN A 160 -22.69 6.90 -1.86
C ASN A 160 -23.34 5.51 -2.01
N SER A 161 -24.09 5.27 -3.09
CA SER A 161 -24.78 4.00 -3.36
C SER A 161 -23.83 2.82 -3.64
N ASP A 162 -22.55 3.09 -3.85
CA ASP A 162 -21.47 2.11 -3.98
C ASP A 162 -21.02 1.51 -2.63
N GLU A 163 -21.19 2.27 -1.54
CA GLU A 163 -20.72 1.90 -0.20
C GLU A 163 -21.88 1.71 0.82
N LEU A 164 -23.09 2.19 0.48
CA LEU A 164 -24.27 2.17 1.33
C LEU A 164 -25.45 1.48 0.64
N ASP A 165 -26.19 0.68 1.41
CA ASP A 165 -27.48 0.13 0.99
C ASP A 165 -28.56 1.23 0.89
N ILE A 166 -29.65 0.89 0.21
CA ILE A 166 -30.85 1.73 0.07
C ILE A 166 -31.36 2.16 1.46
N PRO A 167 -31.65 3.46 1.69
CA PRO A 167 -32.07 3.93 3.01
C PRO A 167 -33.44 3.41 3.43
N ILE A 168 -33.58 3.18 4.73
CA ILE A 168 -34.81 2.67 5.35
C ILE A 168 -35.32 3.67 6.38
N LEU A 169 -36.64 3.90 6.43
CA LEU A 169 -37.30 4.66 7.49
C LEU A 169 -37.26 3.89 8.80
N ILE A 170 -36.65 4.47 9.85
CA ILE A 170 -36.48 3.80 11.16
C ILE A 170 -37.83 3.49 11.82
N ARG A 171 -38.85 4.35 11.60
CA ARG A 171 -40.19 4.20 12.19
C ARG A 171 -41.21 3.93 11.09
N LYS A 172 -41.99 2.87 11.27
CA LYS A 172 -43.13 2.54 10.38
C LYS A 172 -44.22 3.62 10.39
N ASP A 173 -44.38 4.32 11.52
CA ASP A 173 -45.32 5.44 11.68
C ASP A 173 -44.68 6.80 11.34
N SER A 174 -43.70 6.81 10.42
CA SER A 174 -43.10 8.04 9.92
C SER A 174 -44.16 8.90 9.21
N PRO A 175 -44.12 10.24 9.34
CA PRO A 175 -45.07 11.11 8.63
C PRO A 175 -44.82 11.18 7.12
N VAL A 176 -43.78 10.51 6.62
CA VAL A 176 -43.35 10.51 5.22
C VAL A 176 -43.08 9.08 4.74
N ASN A 177 -43.21 8.86 3.43
CA ASN A 177 -42.82 7.63 2.75
C ASN A 177 -41.72 7.93 1.73
N ILE A 178 -40.87 6.93 1.45
CA ILE A 178 -39.89 7.02 0.36
C ILE A 178 -40.62 6.59 -0.93
N ASP A 179 -40.63 7.46 -1.94
CA ASP A 179 -41.42 7.26 -3.15
C ASP A 179 -40.66 6.50 -4.23
N ASP A 180 -39.39 6.86 -4.43
CA ASP A 180 -38.57 6.36 -5.54
C ASP A 180 -37.07 6.47 -5.24
N PHE A 181 -36.28 5.69 -5.95
CA PHE A 181 -34.82 5.69 -5.92
C PHE A 181 -34.25 5.80 -7.33
N LYS A 182 -33.42 6.82 -7.58
CA LYS A 182 -32.77 7.03 -8.88
C LYS A 182 -31.26 7.01 -8.70
N GLY A 183 -30.67 5.82 -8.81
CA GLY A 183 -29.23 5.63 -8.62
C GLY A 183 -28.80 5.97 -7.20
N ASN A 184 -28.06 7.06 -7.04
CA ASN A 184 -27.57 7.58 -5.77
C ASN A 184 -28.52 8.57 -5.07
N LEU A 185 -29.74 8.74 -5.59
CA LEU A 185 -30.73 9.71 -5.12
C LEU A 185 -31.97 9.03 -4.53
N ALA A 186 -32.31 9.32 -3.27
CA ALA A 186 -33.57 8.93 -2.64
C ALA A 186 -34.57 10.10 -2.64
N ILE A 187 -35.85 9.82 -2.98
CA ILE A 187 -36.91 10.83 -3.15
C ILE A 187 -38.01 10.59 -2.10
N ILE A 188 -38.33 11.63 -1.31
CA ILE A 188 -39.29 11.56 -0.21
C ILE A 188 -40.31 12.70 -0.32
N SER A 189 -41.59 12.37 -0.54
CA SER A 189 -42.69 13.33 -0.52
C SER A 189 -42.95 13.84 0.90
N LEU A 190 -42.89 15.16 1.07
CA LEU A 190 -43.15 15.85 2.33
C LEU A 190 -44.61 16.32 2.45
N GLY A 191 -45.30 16.47 1.32
CA GLY A 191 -46.73 16.76 1.29
C GLY A 191 -47.15 17.56 0.06
N ASN A 192 -48.44 17.46 -0.28
CA ASN A 192 -49.03 18.21 -1.38
C ASN A 192 -50.42 18.77 -1.02
N PRO A 193 -50.50 19.98 -0.42
CA PRO A 193 -49.40 20.84 -0.03
C PRO A 193 -48.82 20.50 1.35
N MET A 194 -47.57 20.89 1.60
CA MET A 194 -47.03 21.05 2.95
C MET A 194 -47.62 22.34 3.56
N GLU A 195 -48.50 22.18 4.54
CA GLU A 195 -49.23 23.28 5.16
C GLU A 195 -48.31 24.30 5.88
N PRO A 196 -48.73 25.57 6.02
CA PRO A 196 -48.00 26.59 6.77
C PRO A 196 -47.68 26.16 8.20
N ASN A 197 -46.47 26.45 8.67
CA ASN A 197 -45.94 26.07 10.00
C ASN A 197 -45.90 24.56 10.26
N LYS A 198 -46.09 23.72 9.24
CA LYS A 198 -45.94 22.27 9.39
C LYS A 198 -44.47 21.93 9.57
N GLN A 199 -44.19 21.06 10.54
CA GLN A 199 -42.86 20.51 10.79
C GLN A 199 -42.92 18.99 10.68
N LEU A 200 -41.98 18.41 9.96
CA LEU A 200 -41.84 16.98 9.75
C LEU A 200 -40.49 16.54 10.28
N LYS A 201 -40.50 15.58 11.20
CA LYS A 201 -39.30 14.94 11.73
C LYS A 201 -39.35 13.45 11.43
N PHE A 202 -38.31 12.93 10.79
CA PHE A 202 -38.16 11.53 10.46
C PHE A 202 -36.68 11.15 10.39
N GLU A 203 -36.41 9.86 10.44
CA GLU A 203 -35.05 9.34 10.48
C GLU A 203 -34.87 8.27 9.41
N LEU A 204 -33.80 8.41 8.64
CA LEU A 204 -33.38 7.43 7.64
C LEU A 204 -32.13 6.72 8.14
N SER A 205 -32.11 5.41 7.99
CA SER A 205 -30.98 4.55 8.33
C SER A 205 -30.36 3.99 7.05
N PHE A 206 -29.07 4.22 6.88
CA PHE A 206 -28.26 3.74 5.76
C PHE A 206 -27.39 2.61 6.27
N ARG A 207 -27.59 1.39 5.77
CA ARG A 207 -26.75 0.25 6.16
C ARG A 207 -25.45 0.28 5.37
N ILE A 208 -24.32 0.08 6.06
CA ILE A 208 -23.01 0.02 5.41
C ILE A 208 -22.90 -1.32 4.68
N ALA A 209 -22.61 -1.30 3.38
CA ALA A 209 -22.50 -2.50 2.55
C ALA A 209 -21.21 -3.26 2.90
N ARG A 210 -21.25 -4.06 3.97
CA ARG A 210 -20.12 -4.92 4.39
C ARG A 210 -19.92 -6.03 3.36
N GLY A 211 -18.83 -5.97 2.59
CA GLY A 211 -18.28 -7.16 1.92
C GLY A 211 -18.16 -7.14 0.40
N ARG A 212 -18.00 -5.99 -0.28
CA ARG A 212 -17.73 -5.98 -1.72
C ARG A 212 -16.68 -5.00 -2.24
N THR A 213 -16.34 -3.94 -1.51
CA THR A 213 -15.35 -2.96 -1.98
C THR A 213 -14.39 -2.60 -0.86
N GLU A 214 -13.09 -2.68 -1.18
CA GLU A 214 -11.99 -2.19 -0.35
C GLU A 214 -12.05 -0.65 -0.15
N GLY A 215 -12.98 0.03 -0.82
CA GLY A 215 -13.10 1.48 -1.04
C GLY A 215 -13.54 2.35 0.14
N LEU A 216 -13.91 1.78 1.29
CA LEU A 216 -14.28 2.52 2.52
C LEU A 216 -13.17 3.44 3.08
N GLY A 217 -12.01 3.57 2.41
CA GLY A 217 -11.05 4.64 2.72
C GLY A 217 -11.52 6.04 2.28
N LYS A 218 -12.46 6.13 1.33
CA LYS A 218 -13.04 7.42 0.92
C LYS A 218 -14.13 7.86 1.91
N PRO A 219 -14.14 9.14 2.33
CA PRO A 219 -15.20 9.64 3.20
C PRO A 219 -16.55 9.62 2.49
N LEU A 220 -17.60 9.22 3.20
CA LEU A 220 -18.96 9.19 2.69
C LEU A 220 -19.53 10.61 2.62
N GLU A 221 -20.09 11.00 1.48
CA GLU A 221 -20.75 12.29 1.31
C GLU A 221 -22.27 12.12 1.31
N PHE A 222 -22.95 12.88 2.16
CA PHE A 222 -24.40 13.03 2.15
C PHE A 222 -24.77 14.44 1.74
N ARG A 223 -25.66 14.57 0.76
CA ARG A 223 -26.24 15.87 0.39
C ARG A 223 -27.74 15.73 0.35
N ALA A 224 -28.43 16.61 1.05
CA ALA A 224 -29.88 16.63 1.10
C ALA A 224 -30.39 18.01 0.71
N PHE A 225 -31.45 18.07 -0.09
CA PHE A 225 -32.08 19.34 -0.45
C PHE A 225 -33.59 19.20 -0.59
N VAL A 226 -34.32 20.22 -0.19
CA VAL A 226 -35.79 20.29 -0.30
C VAL A 226 -36.20 21.20 -1.45
N ASN A 227 -37.23 20.79 -2.19
CA ASN A 227 -37.76 21.54 -3.32
C ASN A 227 -39.29 21.49 -3.34
N SER A 228 -39.93 22.47 -3.99
CA SER A 228 -41.38 22.50 -4.22
C SER A 228 -41.71 23.16 -5.56
N THR A 229 -42.98 23.09 -5.96
CA THR A 229 -43.51 23.81 -7.15
C THR A 229 -44.02 25.21 -6.82
N SER A 230 -43.98 25.61 -5.54
CA SER A 230 -44.30 26.96 -5.08
C SER A 230 -43.09 27.90 -5.23
N ASP A 231 -43.33 29.21 -5.22
CA ASP A 231 -42.24 30.19 -5.19
C ASP A 231 -41.59 30.15 -3.80
N GLU A 232 -40.26 30.22 -3.74
CA GLU A 232 -39.53 30.08 -2.49
C GLU A 232 -38.94 31.41 -2.04
N LYS A 233 -39.15 31.75 -0.75
CA LYS A 233 -38.65 32.99 -0.16
C LYS A 233 -37.14 32.98 0.06
N ASN A 234 -36.61 31.85 0.52
CA ASN A 234 -35.19 31.67 0.81
C ASN A 234 -34.74 30.31 0.30
N LEU A 235 -33.66 30.27 -0.49
CA LEU A 235 -33.10 29.02 -1.01
C LEU A 235 -31.89 28.54 -0.18
N ASP A 236 -31.33 29.40 0.67
CA ASP A 236 -30.07 29.14 1.35
C ASP A 236 -30.20 28.10 2.47
N ASP A 237 -31.39 27.94 3.07
CA ASP A 237 -31.66 26.95 4.11
C ASP A 237 -32.37 25.69 3.62
N ASN A 238 -32.37 25.47 2.30
CA ASN A 238 -33.02 24.33 1.66
C ASN A 238 -32.05 23.17 1.44
N SER A 239 -30.76 23.34 1.76
CA SER A 239 -29.72 22.34 1.52
C SER A 239 -28.92 22.01 2.78
N TRP A 240 -28.45 20.77 2.86
CA TRP A 240 -27.60 20.27 3.92
C TRP A 240 -26.56 19.32 3.34
N LYS A 241 -25.31 19.43 3.80
CA LYS A 241 -24.22 18.53 3.43
C LYS A 241 -23.51 18.04 4.69
N ALA A 242 -23.15 16.77 4.70
CA ALA A 242 -22.25 16.20 5.70
C ALA A 242 -21.28 15.23 5.05
N VAL A 243 -20.08 15.17 5.62
CA VAL A 243 -19.02 14.23 5.24
C VAL A 243 -18.76 13.33 6.45
N VAL A 244 -18.83 12.02 6.26
CA VAL A 244 -18.62 11.02 7.31
C VAL A 244 -17.39 10.19 6.96
N ARG A 245 -16.33 10.33 7.76
CA ARG A 245 -15.14 9.49 7.68
C ARG A 245 -15.30 8.27 8.58
N ILE A 246 -15.26 7.10 7.96
CA ILE A 246 -15.33 5.81 8.63
C ILE A 246 -13.90 5.34 8.88
N ILE A 247 -13.44 5.31 10.13
CA ILE A 247 -12.08 4.89 10.49
C ILE A 247 -12.03 3.36 10.64
N LYS A 248 -11.26 2.70 9.77
CA LYS A 248 -10.85 1.30 9.94
C LYS A 248 -9.58 1.25 10.77
N ARG A 249 -9.50 0.26 11.68
CA ARG A 249 -8.32 0.08 12.53
C ARG A 249 -7.74 -1.31 12.38
N ALA A 250 -6.48 -1.38 12.01
CA ALA A 250 -5.68 -2.60 12.06
C ALA A 250 -4.49 -2.37 13.02
N GLU A 251 -4.00 -3.44 13.62
CA GLU A 251 -2.86 -3.41 14.54
C GLU A 251 -1.87 -4.43 14.03
N LEU A 252 -0.96 -3.98 13.17
CA LEU A 252 0.09 -4.81 12.62
C LEU A 252 1.25 -4.84 13.61
N GLU A 253 1.96 -5.95 13.64
CA GLU A 253 3.14 -6.11 14.48
C GLU A 253 4.16 -6.93 13.71
N LEU A 254 5.39 -6.40 13.67
CA LEU A 254 6.55 -7.08 13.15
C LEU A 254 7.41 -7.57 14.31
N SER A 255 7.75 -8.84 14.31
CA SER A 255 8.71 -9.43 15.23
C SER A 255 9.80 -10.15 14.44
N ALA A 256 11.01 -10.21 14.98
CA ALA A 256 12.15 -10.79 14.29
C ALA A 256 13.04 -11.55 15.28
N ILE A 257 13.48 -12.74 14.90
CA ILE A 257 14.36 -13.60 15.70
C ILE A 257 15.47 -14.18 14.82
N SER A 258 16.59 -14.56 15.44
CA SER A 258 17.63 -15.34 14.78
C SER A 258 17.66 -16.76 15.34
N ASP A 259 17.81 -17.73 14.45
CA ASP A 259 17.85 -19.16 14.72
C ASP A 259 19.09 -19.77 14.04
N PRO A 260 20.14 -20.15 14.79
CA PRO A 260 20.32 -19.93 16.22
C PRO A 260 20.72 -18.48 16.56
N PHE A 261 20.34 -18.01 17.75
CA PHE A 261 20.73 -16.67 18.24
C PHE A 261 22.26 -16.53 18.45
N ILE A 262 22.95 -17.63 18.78
CA ILE A 262 24.39 -17.68 19.01
C ILE A 262 25.01 -18.65 18.02
N VAL A 263 26.06 -18.18 17.32
CA VAL A 263 26.90 -19.00 16.43
C VAL A 263 28.36 -18.87 16.82
N ARG A 264 29.17 -19.85 16.41
CA ARG A 264 30.62 -19.84 16.59
C ARG A 264 31.33 -19.84 15.24
N TYR A 265 32.37 -19.04 15.10
CA TYR A 265 33.23 -18.99 13.92
C TYR A 265 34.67 -19.37 14.29
N GLY A 266 35.35 -20.13 13.45
CA GLY A 266 36.66 -20.71 13.71
C GLY A 266 36.98 -21.87 12.77
N GLY A 267 38.10 -22.56 13.01
CA GLY A 267 38.55 -23.67 12.16
C GLY A 267 39.40 -23.23 10.97
N GLU A 268 39.65 -24.17 10.06
CA GLU A 268 40.45 -23.92 8.86
C GLU A 268 39.65 -23.07 7.86
N MET A 269 40.26 -21.98 7.38
CA MET A 269 39.63 -21.08 6.41
C MET A 269 39.85 -21.61 5.00
N LYS A 270 38.75 -21.89 4.28
CA LYS A 270 38.77 -22.17 2.85
C LYS A 270 38.62 -20.87 2.06
N GLY A 271 39.40 -20.72 0.99
CA GLY A 271 39.24 -19.60 0.07
C GLY A 271 37.96 -19.73 -0.76
N GLU A 272 37.44 -18.61 -1.30
CA GLU A 272 36.23 -18.61 -2.17
C GLU A 272 36.30 -19.64 -3.30
N SER A 273 37.49 -19.83 -3.89
CA SER A 273 37.72 -20.77 -5.01
C SER A 273 37.71 -22.25 -4.60
N GLU A 274 37.81 -22.55 -3.31
CA GLU A 274 37.86 -23.92 -2.77
C GLU A 274 36.49 -24.34 -2.19
N MET A 275 35.53 -23.42 -2.12
CA MET A 275 34.19 -23.71 -1.59
C MET A 275 33.36 -24.44 -2.65
N GLU A 276 32.81 -25.59 -2.29
CA GLU A 276 31.89 -26.35 -3.15
C GLU A 276 30.49 -26.43 -2.54
N PHE A 277 30.43 -26.61 -1.22
CA PHE A 277 29.19 -26.76 -0.48
C PHE A 277 28.94 -25.57 0.43
N ASP A 278 27.67 -25.32 0.73
CA ASP A 278 27.25 -24.28 1.66
C ASP A 278 27.91 -24.45 3.04
N ALA A 279 28.08 -25.69 3.50
CA ALA A 279 28.79 -26.01 4.75
C ALA A 279 30.22 -25.46 4.83
N ASP A 280 30.92 -25.28 3.70
CA ASP A 280 32.28 -24.74 3.66
C ASP A 280 32.35 -23.25 4.04
N ILE A 281 31.23 -22.52 3.92
CA ILE A 281 31.16 -21.08 4.22
C ILE A 281 31.27 -20.82 5.72
N GLY A 282 30.60 -21.65 6.52
CA GLY A 282 30.40 -21.45 7.96
C GLY A 282 29.01 -21.86 8.45
N PRO A 283 28.66 -21.54 9.71
CA PRO A 283 27.42 -21.99 10.33
C PRO A 283 26.18 -21.39 9.66
N LEU A 284 25.09 -22.17 9.65
CA LEU A 284 23.78 -21.73 9.20
C LEU A 284 23.19 -20.71 10.18
N VAL A 285 22.68 -19.60 9.64
CA VAL A 285 21.98 -18.54 10.36
C VAL A 285 20.67 -18.24 9.64
N VAL A 286 19.55 -18.46 10.32
CA VAL A 286 18.21 -18.17 9.79
C VAL A 286 17.61 -17.00 10.56
N HIS A 287 17.42 -15.87 9.89
CA HIS A 287 16.64 -14.77 10.47
C HIS A 287 15.17 -14.95 10.08
N LYS A 288 14.29 -15.06 11.08
CA LYS A 288 12.85 -15.27 10.89
C LYS A 288 12.10 -13.99 11.24
N TYR A 289 11.34 -13.45 10.29
CA TYR A 289 10.47 -12.30 10.49
C TYR A 289 9.02 -12.77 10.54
N THR A 290 8.28 -12.40 11.59
CA THR A 290 6.86 -12.72 11.72
C THR A 290 6.04 -11.44 11.68
N VAL A 291 5.15 -11.34 10.70
CA VAL A 291 4.16 -10.28 10.55
C VAL A 291 2.83 -10.81 11.06
N THR A 292 2.21 -10.11 12.02
CA THR A 292 0.90 -10.48 12.56
C THR A 292 -0.08 -9.33 12.51
N ASN A 293 -1.33 -9.60 12.16
CA ASN A 293 -2.42 -8.63 12.29
C ASN A 293 -3.27 -8.95 13.53
N LYS A 294 -3.02 -8.23 14.62
CA LYS A 294 -3.79 -8.33 15.87
C LYS A 294 -4.98 -7.37 15.91
N GLY A 295 -5.21 -6.65 14.81
CA GLY A 295 -6.27 -5.66 14.70
C GLY A 295 -7.62 -6.29 14.35
N PRO A 296 -8.73 -5.59 14.60
CA PRO A 296 -10.07 -6.07 14.30
C PRO A 296 -10.42 -6.07 12.79
N TRP A 297 -9.54 -5.55 11.94
CA TRP A 297 -9.75 -5.44 10.50
C TRP A 297 -8.64 -6.11 9.70
N SER A 298 -9.02 -6.76 8.61
CA SER A 298 -8.09 -7.23 7.60
C SER A 298 -7.51 -6.05 6.83
N VAL A 299 -6.29 -6.23 6.33
CA VAL A 299 -5.54 -5.25 5.53
C VAL A 299 -5.18 -5.86 4.20
N SER A 300 -5.19 -5.06 3.14
CA SER A 300 -4.64 -5.46 1.84
C SER A 300 -3.26 -4.83 1.62
N ASN A 301 -2.56 -5.21 0.56
CA ASN A 301 -1.32 -4.55 0.07
C ASN A 301 -0.33 -4.10 1.16
N VAL A 302 0.00 -4.98 2.11
CA VAL A 302 1.05 -4.70 3.09
C VAL A 302 2.40 -5.03 2.46
N THR A 303 3.42 -4.22 2.75
CA THR A 303 4.78 -4.46 2.25
C THR A 303 5.76 -4.57 3.42
N LEU A 304 6.49 -5.68 3.50
CA LEU A 304 7.63 -5.84 4.41
C LEU A 304 8.91 -5.58 3.63
N GLN A 305 9.73 -4.65 4.14
CA GLN A 305 11.07 -4.38 3.61
C GLN A 305 12.12 -4.78 4.64
N VAL A 306 13.02 -5.68 4.28
CA VAL A 306 14.11 -6.16 5.14
C VAL A 306 15.44 -5.75 4.56
N ASP A 307 16.22 -4.98 5.33
CA ASP A 307 17.59 -4.62 5.01
C ASP A 307 18.54 -5.72 5.49
N TRP A 308 19.21 -6.36 4.53
CA TRP A 308 20.03 -7.54 4.74
C TRP A 308 21.54 -7.23 4.69
N PRO A 309 22.32 -7.49 5.76
CA PRO A 309 23.75 -7.18 5.82
C PRO A 309 24.61 -8.27 5.17
N TYR A 310 24.79 -8.18 3.85
CA TYR A 310 25.47 -9.23 3.07
C TYR A 310 27.00 -9.12 3.06
N GLN A 311 27.55 -7.92 3.16
CA GLN A 311 28.99 -7.66 3.17
C GLN A 311 29.37 -6.66 4.28
N MET A 312 30.59 -6.76 4.76
CA MET A 312 31.20 -5.78 5.66
C MET A 312 31.38 -4.44 4.95
N ALA A 313 31.25 -3.34 5.69
CA ALA A 313 31.55 -2.02 5.15
C ALA A 313 32.99 -1.97 4.63
N SER A 314 33.15 -1.53 3.38
CA SER A 314 34.43 -1.44 2.72
C SER A 314 34.47 -0.22 1.81
N VAL A 315 35.66 0.38 1.69
CA VAL A 315 35.95 1.46 0.75
C VAL A 315 35.97 0.92 -0.69
N PHE A 316 36.25 -0.37 -0.86
CA PHE A 316 36.27 -1.03 -2.15
C PHE A 316 34.86 -1.39 -2.63
N THR A 317 34.69 -1.57 -3.95
CA THR A 317 33.40 -1.95 -4.56
C THR A 317 32.88 -3.28 -4.02
N THR A 318 33.78 -4.25 -3.82
CA THR A 318 33.51 -5.55 -3.18
C THR A 318 34.04 -5.54 -1.75
N GLY A 319 33.17 -5.74 -0.76
CA GLY A 319 33.59 -5.96 0.64
C GLY A 319 33.80 -7.44 0.95
N LYS A 320 34.34 -7.76 2.13
CA LYS A 320 34.32 -9.12 2.66
C LYS A 320 32.89 -9.53 3.01
N TRP A 321 32.51 -10.77 2.78
CA TRP A 321 31.16 -11.28 3.07
C TRP A 321 30.86 -11.28 4.58
N ALA A 322 29.58 -11.09 4.93
CA ALA A 322 29.08 -11.16 6.30
C ALA A 322 28.05 -12.30 6.42
N LEU A 323 26.78 -12.05 6.07
CA LEU A 323 25.76 -13.09 5.94
C LEU A 323 25.50 -13.42 4.47
N TYR A 324 25.91 -14.61 4.06
CA TYR A 324 25.78 -15.11 2.71
C TYR A 324 24.41 -15.75 2.50
N LEU A 325 23.56 -15.12 1.70
CA LEU A 325 22.19 -15.58 1.45
C LEU A 325 22.19 -16.74 0.44
N MET A 326 21.63 -17.88 0.83
CA MET A 326 21.67 -19.11 0.02
C MET A 326 20.50 -19.24 -0.96
N GLU A 327 19.33 -18.72 -0.60
CA GLU A 327 18.11 -18.75 -1.40
C GLU A 327 17.28 -17.48 -1.24
N ALA A 328 16.34 -17.27 -2.17
CA ALA A 328 15.37 -16.20 -2.04
C ALA A 328 14.48 -16.44 -0.81
N PRO A 329 14.30 -15.45 0.08
CA PRO A 329 13.45 -15.60 1.26
C PRO A 329 12.02 -15.97 0.87
N THR A 330 11.49 -17.00 1.52
CA THR A 330 10.12 -17.48 1.32
C THR A 330 9.22 -17.01 2.45
N MET A 331 8.04 -16.55 2.09
CA MET A 331 6.98 -16.12 2.98
C MET A 331 5.92 -17.21 3.06
N GLN A 332 5.65 -17.71 4.27
CA GLN A 332 4.60 -18.67 4.58
C GLN A 332 3.45 -17.93 5.27
N LEU A 333 2.32 -17.78 4.59
CA LEU A 333 1.11 -17.18 5.14
C LEU A 333 0.22 -18.27 5.72
N THR A 334 -0.12 -18.17 7.00
CA THR A 334 -1.13 -19.05 7.64
C THR A 334 -2.43 -18.28 7.77
N ASN A 335 -3.42 -18.66 6.97
CA ASN A 335 -4.77 -18.09 7.02
C ASN A 335 -5.60 -18.72 8.16
N THR A 336 -6.74 -18.11 8.47
CA THR A 336 -7.69 -18.55 9.51
C THR A 336 -8.26 -19.95 9.26
N ASP A 337 -8.24 -20.43 8.02
CA ASP A 337 -8.63 -21.78 7.60
C ASP A 337 -7.48 -22.82 7.71
N ASN A 338 -6.33 -22.43 8.27
CA ASN A 338 -5.08 -23.19 8.32
C ASN A 338 -4.48 -23.55 6.95
N SER A 339 -4.92 -22.91 5.85
CA SER A 339 -4.21 -23.00 4.58
C SER A 339 -2.84 -22.33 4.69
N LYS A 340 -1.84 -22.93 4.03
CA LYS A 340 -0.47 -22.39 3.94
C LYS A 340 -0.20 -21.97 2.50
N ASP A 341 -0.10 -20.67 2.27
CA ASP A 341 0.36 -20.13 1.00
C ASP A 341 1.85 -19.80 1.10
N ILE A 342 2.64 -20.21 0.10
CA ILE A 342 4.09 -20.00 0.07
C ILE A 342 4.39 -19.12 -1.14
N LYS A 343 4.85 -17.90 -0.86
CA LYS A 343 5.25 -16.92 -1.88
C LYS A 343 6.71 -16.53 -1.69
N GLN A 344 7.41 -16.24 -2.78
CA GLN A 344 8.78 -15.74 -2.73
C GLN A 344 8.80 -14.21 -2.59
N CYS A 345 9.74 -13.70 -1.80
CA CYS A 345 9.99 -12.26 -1.75
C CYS A 345 10.79 -11.79 -2.96
N THR A 346 10.64 -10.50 -3.29
CA THR A 346 11.27 -9.87 -4.46
C THR A 346 12.46 -9.02 -4.06
N MET A 347 13.43 -8.88 -4.97
CA MET A 347 14.58 -7.99 -4.81
C MET A 347 14.92 -7.35 -6.15
N VAL A 348 15.64 -6.23 -6.10
CA VAL A 348 16.03 -5.49 -7.31
C VAL A 348 16.98 -6.30 -8.21
N LEU A 349 17.99 -6.98 -7.62
CA LEU A 349 18.99 -7.76 -8.37
C LEU A 349 19.25 -9.13 -7.69
N PRO A 350 18.34 -10.11 -7.83
CA PRO A 350 18.45 -11.40 -7.12
C PRO A 350 19.72 -12.19 -7.45
N HIS A 351 20.15 -12.20 -8.73
CA HIS A 351 21.29 -12.98 -9.21
C HIS A 351 22.65 -12.50 -8.67
N GLU A 352 22.74 -11.23 -8.26
CA GLU A 352 23.99 -10.68 -7.69
C GLU A 352 24.10 -10.95 -6.18
N TRP A 353 22.97 -11.22 -5.51
CA TRP A 353 22.88 -11.20 -4.05
C TRP A 353 22.54 -12.55 -3.43
N ILE A 354 21.81 -13.42 -4.14
CA ILE A 354 21.54 -14.79 -3.71
C ILE A 354 22.57 -15.72 -4.33
N ASN A 355 23.27 -16.46 -3.48
CA ASN A 355 24.20 -17.52 -3.85
C ASN A 355 25.03 -17.20 -5.12
N PRO A 356 25.71 -16.04 -5.20
CA PRO A 356 26.44 -15.63 -6.39
C PRO A 356 27.59 -16.58 -6.76
N LEU A 357 28.05 -17.42 -5.83
CA LEU A 357 29.07 -18.45 -6.05
C LEU A 357 28.48 -19.79 -6.52
N GLN A 358 27.16 -19.89 -6.62
CA GLN A 358 26.44 -21.08 -7.06
C GLN A 358 26.81 -22.35 -6.25
N LEU A 359 27.00 -22.18 -4.95
CA LEU A 359 27.36 -23.24 -4.02
C LEU A 359 26.20 -24.23 -3.85
N LYS A 360 26.53 -25.51 -3.68
CA LYS A 360 25.54 -26.58 -3.52
C LYS A 360 25.15 -26.74 -2.05
N TYR A 361 23.89 -27.10 -1.80
CA TYR A 361 23.48 -27.49 -0.46
C TYR A 361 24.03 -28.86 -0.11
N LEU A 362 24.75 -28.97 1.01
CA LEU A 362 25.08 -30.25 1.59
C LEU A 362 23.81 -30.81 2.24
N LEU A 363 23.05 -31.61 1.48
CA LEU A 363 21.92 -32.35 2.01
C LEU A 363 22.46 -33.42 2.98
N GLU A 364 22.25 -33.23 4.28
CA GLU A 364 22.38 -34.28 5.29
C GLU A 364 21.29 -35.34 5.06
N THR A 365 21.37 -36.03 3.93
CA THR A 365 20.48 -37.13 3.59
C THR A 365 21.05 -38.39 4.19
N GLY A 366 20.63 -38.66 5.42
CA GLY A 366 20.42 -40.04 5.86
C GLY A 366 19.27 -40.65 5.05
N ASN A 367 19.53 -40.97 3.78
CA ASN A 367 18.88 -41.97 2.91
C ASN A 367 19.09 -41.60 1.44
N GLU A 368 19.88 -42.40 0.75
CA GLU A 368 20.06 -42.39 -0.70
C GLU A 368 18.76 -42.79 -1.40
N GLN A 369 18.20 -41.90 -2.22
CA GLN A 369 17.44 -42.28 -3.41
C GLN A 369 17.38 -41.07 -4.36
N TYR A 370 18.38 -40.97 -5.25
CA TYR A 370 18.33 -40.11 -6.42
C TYR A 370 17.37 -40.74 -7.44
N TYR A 371 16.36 -39.99 -7.86
CA TYR A 371 15.63 -40.22 -9.10
C TYR A 371 16.17 -39.24 -10.13
N GLU A 372 16.96 -39.74 -11.09
CA GLU A 372 17.26 -39.02 -12.33
C GLU A 372 16.05 -39.15 -13.26
N ASP A 373 15.50 -38.00 -13.65
CA ASP A 373 14.43 -37.89 -14.64
C ASP A 373 15.09 -37.89 -16.03
N ASP A 374 15.04 -39.06 -16.67
CA ASP A 374 15.60 -39.33 -17.99
C ASP A 374 14.46 -39.19 -19.01
N ASN A 375 14.45 -38.12 -19.81
CA ASN A 375 13.60 -38.00 -20.99
C ASN A 375 14.25 -37.09 -22.05
N ASN A 376 14.82 -37.76 -23.06
CA ASN A 376 14.56 -37.59 -24.49
C ASN A 376 14.84 -36.22 -25.13
N ASP A 377 15.79 -36.16 -26.07
CA ASP A 377 15.52 -36.48 -27.48
C ASP A 377 16.76 -36.20 -28.36
N ASP A 378 17.01 -37.14 -29.27
CA ASP A 378 18.06 -37.20 -30.28
C ASP A 378 18.03 -36.02 -31.27
N MET A 379 19.19 -35.65 -31.84
CA MET A 379 19.34 -35.11 -33.22
C MET A 379 20.83 -35.02 -33.62
N ASP A 380 21.30 -36.15 -34.14
CA ASP A 380 22.15 -36.40 -35.32
C ASP A 380 23.32 -35.48 -35.77
N GLN A 381 24.40 -36.20 -36.12
CA GLN A 381 25.64 -35.88 -36.83
C GLN A 381 25.47 -35.16 -38.18
N GLU A 382 26.41 -34.27 -38.51
CA GLU A 382 27.29 -34.33 -39.71
C GLU A 382 27.98 -32.97 -39.98
N ASN A 383 29.31 -32.92 -39.91
CA ASN A 383 30.18 -32.70 -41.08
C ASN A 383 31.59 -32.26 -40.70
N ASP A 384 32.55 -33.09 -41.11
CA ASP A 384 33.98 -32.85 -41.19
C ASP A 384 34.29 -31.96 -42.40
N GLU A 385 34.54 -30.65 -42.24
CA GLU A 385 35.18 -29.87 -43.31
C GLU A 385 35.79 -28.52 -42.86
N TYR A 386 36.52 -28.43 -41.74
CA TYR A 386 37.21 -27.16 -41.41
C TYR A 386 38.52 -27.36 -40.61
N GLU A 387 39.46 -28.15 -41.14
CA GLU A 387 40.69 -28.51 -40.40
C GLU A 387 41.98 -27.78 -40.85
N GLU A 388 41.96 -26.91 -41.87
CA GLU A 388 43.15 -26.10 -42.25
C GLU A 388 43.13 -24.66 -41.71
N ASP A 389 41.97 -24.04 -41.48
CA ASP A 389 41.87 -22.70 -40.86
C ASP A 389 42.04 -22.72 -39.33
N LEU A 390 41.85 -23.89 -38.70
CA LEU A 390 41.91 -24.07 -37.25
C LEU A 390 43.33 -23.85 -36.68
N ASN A 391 44.37 -24.13 -37.45
CA ASN A 391 45.75 -23.97 -36.98
C ASN A 391 46.22 -22.51 -36.94
N ARG A 392 45.69 -21.64 -37.81
CA ARG A 392 45.97 -20.19 -37.75
C ARG A 392 45.21 -19.52 -36.61
N PHE A 393 44.00 -20.01 -36.33
CA PHE A 393 43.21 -19.56 -35.18
C PHE A 393 43.86 -19.99 -33.85
N LYS A 394 44.47 -21.18 -33.78
CA LYS A 394 45.22 -21.64 -32.60
C LYS A 394 46.37 -20.71 -32.23
N GLU A 395 47.17 -20.21 -33.18
CA GLU A 395 48.26 -19.26 -32.87
C GLU A 395 47.75 -17.92 -32.31
N TYR A 396 46.67 -17.37 -32.89
CA TYR A 396 46.03 -16.16 -32.38
C TYR A 396 45.43 -16.37 -30.98
N PHE A 397 44.76 -17.50 -30.77
CA PHE A 397 44.14 -17.86 -29.49
C PHE A 397 45.19 -18.09 -28.40
N GLN A 398 46.33 -18.70 -28.75
CA GLN A 398 47.43 -18.92 -27.82
C GLN A 398 48.09 -17.60 -27.40
N LYS A 399 48.21 -16.63 -28.33
CA LYS A 399 48.69 -15.27 -28.02
C LYS A 399 47.71 -14.50 -27.11
N TYR A 400 46.41 -14.68 -27.33
CA TYR A 400 45.36 -14.11 -26.47
C TYR A 400 45.35 -14.74 -25.07
N LEU A 401 45.53 -16.06 -24.96
CA LEU A 401 45.70 -16.79 -23.70
C LEU A 401 46.94 -16.33 -22.92
N ILE A 402 48.06 -16.07 -23.60
CA ILE A 402 49.26 -15.50 -22.97
C ILE A 402 48.96 -14.09 -22.46
N MET A 403 48.25 -13.26 -23.24
CA MET A 403 47.86 -11.92 -22.81
C MET A 403 46.91 -11.96 -21.60
N LEU A 404 45.92 -12.87 -21.59
CA LEU A 404 45.02 -13.10 -20.47
C LEU A 404 45.77 -13.59 -19.22
N LYS A 405 46.74 -14.49 -19.38
CA LYS A 405 47.60 -14.93 -18.28
C LYS A 405 48.48 -13.79 -17.77
N PHE A 406 49.02 -12.94 -18.65
CA PHE A 406 49.74 -11.73 -18.24
C PHE A 406 48.82 -10.75 -17.52
N LEU A 407 47.58 -10.57 -17.98
CA LEU A 407 46.58 -9.72 -17.36
C LEU A 407 46.19 -10.25 -15.98
N GLN A 408 45.90 -11.54 -15.86
CA GLN A 408 45.67 -12.24 -14.59
C GLN A 408 46.87 -12.06 -13.65
N ARG A 409 48.09 -12.25 -14.15
CA ARG A 409 49.30 -12.09 -13.34
C ARG A 409 49.51 -10.64 -12.90
N THR A 410 49.22 -9.65 -13.75
CA THR A 410 49.23 -8.23 -13.33
C THR A 410 48.09 -7.91 -12.36
N ILE A 411 46.92 -8.53 -12.49
CA ILE A 411 45.81 -8.39 -11.53
C ILE A 411 46.22 -9.02 -10.19
N GLU A 412 46.89 -10.18 -10.19
CA GLU A 412 47.45 -10.84 -9.01
C GLU A 412 48.56 -9.98 -8.37
N GLU A 413 49.50 -9.43 -9.15
CA GLU A 413 50.55 -8.52 -8.67
C GLU A 413 49.97 -7.21 -8.10
N TYR A 414 48.86 -6.72 -8.66
CA TYR A 414 48.11 -5.60 -8.09
C TYR A 414 47.29 -6.01 -6.85
N ARG A 415 46.83 -7.27 -6.77
CA ARG A 415 46.09 -7.83 -5.62
C ARG A 415 47.01 -8.03 -4.42
N GLU A 416 48.27 -8.42 -4.64
CA GLU A 416 49.31 -8.53 -3.59
C GLU A 416 49.80 -7.16 -3.08
N LYS A 417 49.67 -6.08 -3.86
CA LYS A 417 50.00 -4.71 -3.43
C LYS A 417 48.83 -3.95 -2.79
N ARG A 418 47.75 -4.64 -2.37
CA ARG A 418 46.66 -4.00 -1.62
C ARG A 418 47.19 -3.45 -0.29
N PRO A 419 47.05 -2.14 0.00
CA PRO A 419 47.33 -1.62 1.33
C PRO A 419 46.35 -2.29 2.31
N SER A 420 46.88 -3.12 3.20
CA SER A 420 46.20 -3.94 4.21
C SER A 420 45.57 -3.14 5.37
N ARG A 421 45.00 -1.97 5.07
CA ARG A 421 44.10 -1.26 5.98
C ARG A 421 42.73 -1.13 5.33
N GLU A 422 42.11 -2.28 5.09
CA GLU A 422 40.66 -2.33 5.01
C GLU A 422 40.07 -1.73 6.30
N LEU A 423 38.97 -1.00 6.17
CA LEU A 423 38.37 -0.21 7.23
C LEU A 423 37.81 -1.14 8.32
N ARG A 424 38.67 -1.60 9.25
CA ARG A 424 38.24 -2.38 10.40
C ARG A 424 37.21 -1.58 11.19
N ILE A 425 35.98 -2.07 11.24
CA ILE A 425 34.88 -1.44 11.97
C ILE A 425 35.31 -1.25 13.42
N LYS A 426 35.09 -0.04 13.95
CA LYS A 426 35.42 0.26 15.35
C LYS A 426 34.58 -0.60 16.27
N SER A 427 35.27 -1.25 17.19
CA SER A 427 34.65 -1.94 18.31
C SER A 427 34.06 -0.95 19.31
N THR A 428 33.06 -1.42 20.05
CA THR A 428 32.39 -0.70 21.13
C THR A 428 32.47 -1.54 22.39
N LYS A 429 32.81 -0.92 23.52
CA LYS A 429 32.78 -1.58 24.83
C LYS A 429 31.36 -1.55 25.37
N ILE A 430 30.82 -2.72 25.69
CA ILE A 430 29.52 -2.87 26.33
C ILE A 430 29.69 -3.61 27.65
N ARG A 431 28.77 -3.37 28.58
CA ARG A 431 28.70 -4.14 29.82
C ARG A 431 27.66 -5.22 29.67
N GLU A 432 28.06 -6.48 29.75
CA GLU A 432 27.14 -7.60 29.67
C GLU A 432 26.25 -7.71 30.91
N LYS A 433 25.21 -8.54 30.83
CA LYS A 433 24.38 -8.90 31.98
C LYS A 433 25.19 -9.54 33.13
N SER A 434 26.34 -10.15 32.82
CA SER A 434 27.31 -10.66 33.81
C SER A 434 28.03 -9.56 34.59
N GLY A 435 28.00 -8.32 34.09
CA GLY A 435 28.72 -7.18 34.64
C GLY A 435 30.12 -6.97 34.05
N GLU A 436 30.60 -7.91 33.24
CA GLU A 436 31.88 -7.83 32.51
C GLU A 436 31.81 -6.79 31.39
N GLU A 437 32.87 -5.99 31.23
CA GLU A 437 33.03 -5.10 30.09
C GLU A 437 33.71 -5.85 28.95
N VAL A 438 32.96 -6.08 27.87
CA VAL A 438 33.44 -6.77 26.68
C VAL A 438 33.48 -5.83 25.49
N GLU A 439 34.46 -6.05 24.63
CA GLU A 439 34.61 -5.32 23.38
C GLU A 439 33.90 -6.08 22.25
N ILE A 440 32.90 -5.45 21.62
CA ILE A 440 32.07 -6.05 20.57
C ILE A 440 32.11 -5.22 19.29
N VAL A 441 31.75 -5.83 18.17
CA VAL A 441 31.56 -5.12 16.89
C VAL A 441 30.13 -5.30 16.43
N LYS A 442 29.47 -4.21 16.00
CA LYS A 442 28.11 -4.24 15.46
C LYS A 442 28.13 -4.12 13.95
N VAL A 443 27.52 -5.10 13.27
CA VAL A 443 27.41 -5.17 11.81
C VAL A 443 25.95 -5.01 11.43
N ASN A 444 25.59 -3.83 10.93
CA ASN A 444 24.22 -3.52 10.54
C ASN A 444 24.16 -2.43 9.45
N CYS A 445 22.99 -2.27 8.87
CA CYS A 445 22.74 -1.32 7.79
C CYS A 445 22.59 0.13 8.29
N ALA A 446 22.03 0.31 9.50
CA ALA A 446 21.71 1.63 10.06
C ALA A 446 22.96 2.45 10.39
N ASP A 447 23.97 1.82 10.99
CA ASP A 447 25.26 2.40 11.36
C ASP A 447 26.25 2.42 10.18
N LYS A 448 25.83 1.94 9.00
CA LYS A 448 26.66 1.80 7.78
C LYS A 448 27.92 0.96 8.01
N THR A 449 27.86 0.01 8.93
CA THR A 449 28.93 -0.96 9.20
C THR A 449 28.83 -2.20 8.33
N ALA A 450 27.71 -2.38 7.63
CA ALA A 450 27.51 -3.36 6.57
C ALA A 450 27.09 -2.69 5.25
N LYS A 451 27.42 -3.33 4.13
CA LYS A 451 26.73 -3.13 2.86
C LYS A 451 25.47 -3.98 2.87
N CYS A 452 24.37 -3.37 2.47
CA CYS A 452 23.06 -4.00 2.53
C CYS A 452 22.31 -3.89 1.20
N PHE A 453 21.44 -4.86 0.96
CA PHE A 453 20.37 -4.77 -0.02
C PHE A 453 19.02 -4.94 0.68
N THR A 454 17.96 -4.45 0.06
CA THR A 454 16.62 -4.53 0.62
C THR A 454 15.82 -5.62 -0.10
N VAL A 455 15.23 -6.51 0.69
CA VAL A 455 14.27 -7.53 0.23
C VAL A 455 12.86 -7.05 0.50
N THR A 456 11.99 -7.12 -0.51
CA THR A 456 10.61 -6.65 -0.43
C THR A 456 9.66 -7.83 -0.57
N CYS A 457 8.87 -8.08 0.47
CA CYS A 457 7.79 -9.08 0.50
C CYS A 457 6.44 -8.36 0.45
N HIS A 458 5.58 -8.72 -0.50
CA HIS A 458 4.25 -8.12 -0.67
C HIS A 458 3.16 -9.07 -0.18
N PHE A 459 2.25 -8.58 0.66
CA PHE A 459 1.07 -9.30 1.15
C PHE A 459 -0.17 -8.71 0.50
N ASP A 460 -0.82 -9.48 -0.37
CA ASP A 460 -2.06 -9.04 -1.03
C ASP A 460 -3.18 -8.84 -0.01
N PHE A 461 -3.26 -9.74 0.97
CA PHE A 461 -4.28 -9.75 2.02
C PHE A 461 -3.75 -10.39 3.29
N LEU A 462 -4.01 -9.76 4.44
CA LEU A 462 -3.71 -10.28 5.77
C LEU A 462 -4.96 -10.16 6.64
N ASP A 463 -5.58 -11.31 6.93
CA ASP A 463 -6.83 -11.39 7.69
C ASP A 463 -6.64 -11.00 9.16
N VAL A 464 -7.74 -10.86 9.88
CA VAL A 464 -7.74 -10.71 11.34
C VAL A 464 -7.14 -11.95 11.99
N ASP A 465 -6.20 -11.76 12.92
CA ASP A 465 -5.46 -12.82 13.61
C ASP A 465 -4.60 -13.72 12.68
N ALA A 466 -4.39 -13.31 11.42
CA ALA A 466 -3.48 -13.99 10.52
C ALA A 466 -2.02 -13.63 10.84
N ALA A 467 -1.14 -14.60 10.57
CA ALA A 467 0.30 -14.46 10.73
C ALA A 467 1.02 -14.95 9.48
N ALA A 468 2.13 -14.28 9.15
CA ALA A 468 3.02 -14.68 8.08
C ALA A 468 4.46 -14.72 8.57
N VAL A 469 5.18 -15.80 8.25
CA VAL A 469 6.57 -16.00 8.64
C VAL A 469 7.45 -15.98 7.40
N ILE A 470 8.52 -15.18 7.44
CA ILE A 470 9.50 -15.04 6.36
C ILE A 470 10.84 -15.53 6.87
N ASP A 471 11.38 -16.54 6.21
CA ASP A 471 12.66 -17.16 6.58
C ASP A 471 13.78 -16.66 5.65
N PHE A 472 14.82 -16.05 6.23
CA PHE A 472 16.04 -15.66 5.54
C PHE A 472 17.14 -16.66 5.85
N ARG A 473 17.34 -17.63 4.95
CA ARG A 473 18.33 -18.68 5.12
C ARG A 473 19.70 -18.22 4.62
N SER A 474 20.65 -18.09 5.53
CA SER A 474 21.99 -17.60 5.23
C SER A 474 23.07 -18.39 5.95
N ARG A 475 24.32 -18.18 5.56
CA ARG A 475 25.49 -18.68 6.29
C ARG A 475 26.40 -17.54 6.71
N LEU A 476 26.92 -17.65 7.93
CA LEU A 476 27.92 -16.73 8.43
C LEU A 476 29.24 -16.98 7.70
N TRP A 477 29.80 -15.95 7.08
CA TRP A 477 31.06 -16.09 6.35
C TRP A 477 32.26 -16.21 7.29
N ASN A 478 32.66 -17.44 7.59
CA ASN A 478 33.61 -17.78 8.63
C ASN A 478 34.96 -17.05 8.48
N ALA A 479 35.52 -17.04 7.26
CA ALA A 479 36.84 -16.45 6.97
C ALA A 479 36.93 -14.96 7.36
N THR A 480 35.89 -14.16 7.12
CA THR A 480 35.88 -12.72 7.44
C THR A 480 36.04 -12.49 8.94
N PHE A 481 35.32 -13.26 9.76
CA PHE A 481 35.31 -13.08 11.20
C PHE A 481 36.57 -13.66 11.86
N VAL A 482 37.11 -14.76 11.33
CA VAL A 482 38.38 -15.34 11.77
C VAL A 482 39.57 -14.41 11.45
N GLU A 483 39.59 -13.78 10.28
CA GLU A 483 40.69 -12.88 9.90
C GLU A 483 40.68 -11.55 10.69
N ASP A 484 39.51 -10.90 10.79
CA ASP A 484 39.45 -9.49 11.21
C ASP A 484 38.96 -9.25 12.64
N TYR A 485 38.30 -10.27 13.23
CA TYR A 485 37.54 -10.13 14.48
C TYR A 485 37.80 -11.25 15.50
N TYR A 486 38.84 -12.06 15.33
CA TYR A 486 39.17 -13.15 16.27
C TYR A 486 39.52 -12.66 17.69
N ASP A 487 40.06 -11.44 17.80
CA ASP A 487 40.42 -10.73 19.04
C ASP A 487 39.23 -10.04 19.73
N ILE A 488 38.07 -9.93 19.08
CA ILE A 488 36.85 -9.31 19.63
C ILE A 488 36.04 -10.34 20.43
N ALA A 489 35.34 -9.94 21.50
CA ALA A 489 34.58 -10.89 22.33
C ALA A 489 33.49 -11.63 21.51
N TYR A 490 32.72 -10.88 20.73
CA TYR A 490 31.80 -11.40 19.71
C TYR A 490 31.40 -10.28 18.74
N VAL A 491 30.87 -10.68 17.58
CA VAL A 491 30.30 -9.79 16.57
C VAL A 491 28.78 -9.91 16.59
N GLU A 492 28.09 -8.77 16.76
CA GLU A 492 26.63 -8.67 16.73
C GLU A 492 26.19 -8.28 15.31
N ILE A 493 25.54 -9.20 14.58
CA ILE A 493 25.08 -8.97 13.21
C ILE A 493 23.58 -8.79 13.22
N LEU A 494 23.10 -7.63 12.73
CA LEU A 494 21.70 -7.27 12.76
C LEU A 494 21.13 -7.07 11.35
N SER A 495 20.01 -7.74 11.05
CA SER A 495 19.14 -7.35 9.94
C SER A 495 17.92 -6.60 10.48
N SER A 496 17.43 -5.59 9.76
CA SER A 496 16.29 -4.77 10.18
C SER A 496 15.15 -4.87 9.19
N GLY A 497 13.92 -5.06 9.68
CA GLY A 497 12.71 -5.09 8.88
C GLY A 497 11.78 -3.93 9.23
N ARG A 498 11.09 -3.39 8.23
CA ARG A 498 10.03 -2.39 8.37
C ARG A 498 8.77 -2.82 7.63
N LEU A 499 7.63 -2.72 8.30
CA LEU A 499 6.31 -2.95 7.72
C LEU A 499 5.73 -1.61 7.24
N ILE A 500 5.22 -1.60 6.01
CA ILE A 500 4.64 -0.44 5.36
C ILE A 500 3.22 -0.81 4.94
N LEU A 501 2.25 -0.08 5.50
CA LEU A 501 0.84 -0.16 5.13
C LEU A 501 0.50 0.95 4.14
N ASP A 502 -0.24 0.61 3.09
CA ASP A 502 -0.73 1.58 2.12
C ASP A 502 -1.82 2.47 2.75
N GLN A 503 -1.55 3.79 2.79
CA GLN A 503 -2.43 4.78 3.41
C GLN A 503 -3.72 4.99 2.62
N GLU A 504 -3.76 4.62 1.34
CA GLU A 504 -4.94 4.79 0.48
C GLU A 504 -6.12 3.90 0.91
N GLN A 505 -5.85 2.85 1.71
CA GLN A 505 -6.89 1.97 2.25
C GLN A 505 -7.75 2.62 3.34
N GLY A 506 -7.33 3.79 3.85
CA GLY A 506 -8.00 4.48 4.96
C GLY A 506 -8.00 3.68 6.27
N ILE A 507 -7.01 2.81 6.43
CA ILE A 507 -6.79 2.02 7.64
C ILE A 507 -5.79 2.76 8.52
N GLU A 508 -6.19 3.02 9.75
CA GLU A 508 -5.36 3.64 10.77
C GLU A 508 -4.79 2.59 11.71
N GLU A 509 -3.54 2.78 12.08
CA GLU A 509 -2.85 1.95 13.06
C GLU A 509 -2.47 2.79 14.27
N ARG A 510 -2.81 2.32 15.48
CA ARG A 510 -2.61 3.09 16.70
C ARG A 510 -1.13 3.18 17.09
N ASN A 511 -0.42 2.08 16.92
CA ASN A 511 0.98 1.98 17.25
C ASN A 511 1.76 1.60 16.00
N THR A 512 2.49 2.54 15.42
CA THR A 512 3.36 2.27 14.26
C THR A 512 4.79 1.91 14.67
N ARG A 513 5.10 1.88 15.97
CA ARG A 513 6.47 1.62 16.48
C ARG A 513 6.84 0.14 16.46
N ASN A 514 5.86 -0.75 16.55
CA ASN A 514 5.99 -2.20 16.43
C ASN A 514 6.04 -2.67 14.96
N ASN A 515 6.00 -1.77 13.99
CA ASN A 515 6.24 -2.07 12.58
C ASN A 515 7.73 -2.16 12.23
N PHE A 516 8.62 -2.02 13.21
CA PHE A 516 10.05 -2.13 13.04
C PHE A 516 10.62 -3.18 14.00
N ALA A 517 11.37 -4.13 13.46
CA ALA A 517 12.02 -5.17 14.25
C ALA A 517 13.40 -5.51 13.66
N PHE A 518 14.29 -6.03 14.49
CA PHE A 518 15.61 -6.49 14.08
C PHE A 518 15.85 -7.91 14.58
N ALA A 519 16.43 -8.75 13.73
CA ALA A 519 16.98 -10.04 14.13
C ALA A 519 18.47 -9.82 14.45
N SER A 520 18.93 -10.31 15.60
CA SER A 520 20.32 -10.19 16.04
C SER A 520 20.94 -11.57 16.19
N THR A 521 22.09 -11.77 15.55
CA THR A 521 22.91 -12.98 15.67
C THR A 521 24.23 -12.61 16.36
N HIS A 522 24.55 -13.30 17.44
CA HIS A 522 25.81 -13.13 18.16
C HIS A 522 26.81 -14.19 17.71
N ALA A 523 27.84 -13.77 16.98
CA ALA A 523 28.89 -14.63 16.47
C ALA A 523 30.11 -14.57 17.41
N TYR A 524 30.45 -15.68 18.08
CA TYR A 524 31.59 -15.79 18.98
C TYR A 524 32.77 -16.49 18.29
N PRO A 525 34.03 -16.07 18.52
CA PRO A 525 35.19 -16.81 18.04
C PRO A 525 35.31 -18.14 18.79
N ASP A 526 35.60 -19.21 18.05
CA ASP A 526 35.91 -20.53 18.60
C ASP A 526 37.36 -20.55 19.09
N ARG A 527 37.56 -19.96 20.27
CA ARG A 527 38.86 -19.95 20.92
C ARG A 527 39.03 -21.27 21.67
N PRO A 528 40.15 -21.99 21.49
CA PRO A 528 40.47 -23.06 22.42
C PRO A 528 40.49 -22.47 23.83
N ALA A 529 39.89 -23.16 24.80
CA ALA A 529 39.94 -22.79 26.21
C ALA A 529 41.40 -22.89 26.71
N ILE A 530 42.24 -21.94 26.32
CA ILE A 530 43.53 -21.75 26.93
C ILE A 530 43.19 -21.20 28.31
N PRO A 531 43.46 -21.94 29.41
CA PRO A 531 43.33 -21.36 30.74
C PRO A 531 44.16 -20.09 30.71
N GLU A 532 43.52 -18.93 30.94
CA GLU A 532 44.19 -17.62 30.96
C GLU A 532 45.56 -17.81 31.56
N THR A 533 46.61 -17.59 30.75
CA THR A 533 47.97 -18.02 31.09
C THR A 533 48.28 -17.53 32.49
N ALA A 534 48.21 -18.45 33.47
CA ALA A 534 48.46 -18.10 34.86
C ALA A 534 49.86 -17.48 34.85
N PRO A 535 50.03 -16.23 35.31
CA PRO A 535 51.29 -15.53 35.18
C PRO A 535 52.40 -16.41 35.76
N ILE A 536 53.43 -16.69 34.95
CA ILE A 536 54.50 -17.62 35.32
C ILE A 536 55.04 -17.20 36.69
N PRO A 537 55.03 -18.08 37.69
CA PRO A 537 55.51 -17.73 39.02
C PRO A 537 56.96 -17.22 38.93
N TRP A 538 57.22 -16.03 39.47
CA TRP A 538 58.51 -15.35 39.35
C TRP A 538 59.70 -16.19 39.83
N TRP A 539 59.49 -17.13 40.75
CA TRP A 539 60.53 -18.04 41.23
C TRP A 539 61.06 -18.98 40.13
N VAL A 540 60.24 -19.34 39.14
CA VAL A 540 60.65 -20.19 38.01
C VAL A 540 61.69 -19.45 37.14
N ILE A 541 61.50 -18.15 36.94
CA ILE A 541 62.45 -17.29 36.21
C ILE A 541 63.80 -17.27 36.93
N ILE A 542 63.78 -17.13 38.25
CA ILE A 542 65.00 -17.14 39.07
C ILE A 542 65.70 -18.50 39.02
N ALA A 543 64.96 -19.60 39.15
CA ALA A 543 65.51 -20.94 39.08
C ALA A 543 66.19 -21.22 37.71
N ALA A 544 65.56 -20.81 36.61
CA ALA A 544 66.14 -20.93 35.27
C ALA A 544 67.43 -20.12 35.12
N ALA A 545 67.49 -18.90 35.67
CA ALA A 545 68.69 -18.08 35.65
C ALA A 545 69.86 -18.74 36.39
N PHE A 546 69.63 -19.32 37.58
CA PHE A 546 70.66 -20.05 38.32
C PHE A 546 71.16 -21.29 37.57
N LEU A 547 70.25 -22.07 36.96
CA LEU A 547 70.62 -23.24 36.16
C LEU A 547 71.48 -22.83 34.96
N GLY A 548 71.11 -21.75 34.26
CA GLY A 548 71.88 -21.21 33.14
C GLY A 548 73.29 -20.76 33.55
N LEU A 549 73.40 -20.08 34.70
CA LEU A 549 74.70 -19.63 35.24
C LEU A 549 75.59 -20.81 35.65
N LEU A 550 75.00 -21.87 36.22
CA LEU A 550 75.71 -23.09 36.60
C LEU A 550 76.30 -23.79 35.36
N ILE A 551 75.51 -23.94 34.29
CA ILE A 551 75.95 -24.54 33.04
C ILE A 551 77.07 -23.70 32.40
N LEU A 552 76.91 -22.38 32.39
CA LEU A 552 77.95 -21.46 31.89
C LEU A 552 79.28 -21.65 32.63
N LEU A 553 79.23 -21.78 33.95
CA LEU A 553 80.42 -21.97 34.78
C LEU A 553 81.09 -23.32 34.50
N ILE A 554 80.31 -24.39 34.32
CA ILE A 554 80.83 -25.72 33.94
C ILE A 554 81.52 -25.65 32.56
N LEU A 555 80.92 -24.98 31.58
CA LEU A 555 81.54 -24.81 30.25
C LEU A 555 82.87 -24.05 30.31
N ILE A 556 82.93 -22.99 31.13
CA ILE A 556 84.18 -22.24 31.34
C ILE A 556 85.26 -23.15 31.93
N LEU A 557 84.93 -23.99 32.91
CA LEU A 557 85.87 -24.95 33.51
C LEU A 557 86.35 -26.01 32.53
N ILE A 558 85.45 -26.53 31.68
CA ILE A 558 85.81 -27.47 30.62
C ILE A 558 86.77 -26.80 29.62
N PHE A 559 86.44 -25.61 29.13
CA PHE A 559 87.31 -24.88 28.20
C PHE A 559 88.65 -24.48 28.81
N TRP A 560 88.68 -24.17 30.11
CA TRP A 560 89.92 -23.92 30.83
C TRP A 560 90.80 -25.18 30.91
N LYS A 561 90.20 -26.34 31.22
CA LYS A 561 90.91 -27.62 31.32
C LYS A 561 91.35 -28.18 29.96
N CYS A 562 90.59 -27.93 28.89
CA CYS A 562 90.96 -28.23 27.51
C CYS A 562 92.03 -27.28 26.96
N GLY A 563 92.52 -26.31 27.75
CA GLY A 563 93.60 -25.42 27.33
C GLY A 563 93.19 -24.37 26.30
N PHE A 564 91.89 -24.16 26.05
CA PHE A 564 91.38 -23.22 25.06
C PHE A 564 91.81 -21.77 25.35
N PHE A 565 91.95 -21.42 26.64
CA PHE A 565 92.41 -20.09 27.06
C PHE A 565 93.94 -19.90 27.06
N LYS A 566 94.73 -20.95 26.79
CA LYS A 566 96.18 -20.85 26.59
C LYS A 566 96.49 -20.52 25.13
N ARG A 567 96.13 -19.32 24.70
CA ARG A 567 96.39 -18.87 23.33
C ARG A 567 97.82 -18.30 23.24
N ASN A 568 98.73 -19.03 22.59
CA ASN A 568 100.04 -18.53 22.18
C ASN A 568 99.84 -17.30 21.30
N ARG A 569 100.19 -16.12 21.80
CA ARG A 569 100.23 -14.89 20.97
C ARG A 569 101.52 -14.94 20.14
N PRO A 570 101.44 -14.87 18.80
CA PRO A 570 102.63 -14.58 18.00
C PRO A 570 103.22 -13.25 18.47
N HIS A 571 104.53 -13.21 18.70
CA HIS A 571 105.26 -11.96 18.92
C HIS A 571 105.13 -11.09 17.67
N HIS A 572 104.12 -10.22 17.63
CA HIS A 572 104.12 -9.10 16.69
C HIS A 572 105.11 -8.06 17.24
N PRO A 573 106.15 -7.69 16.48
CA PRO A 573 107.05 -6.61 16.86
C PRO A 573 106.22 -5.33 17.07
N THR A 574 106.59 -4.53 18.06
CA THR A 574 105.93 -3.25 18.30
C THR A 574 106.09 -2.37 17.05
N LEU A 575 105.11 -1.51 16.77
CA LEU A 575 105.09 -0.63 15.58
C LEU A 575 106.41 0.17 15.43
N TYR A 576 107.04 0.50 16.56
CA TYR A 576 108.36 1.13 16.65
C TYR A 576 109.51 0.26 16.13
N GLN A 577 109.48 -1.05 16.34
CA GLN A 577 110.49 -1.99 15.84
C GLN A 577 110.37 -2.22 14.33
N ALA A 578 109.15 -2.17 13.78
CA ALA A 578 108.92 -2.24 12.34
C ALA A 578 109.43 -0.98 11.60
N GLU A 579 109.21 0.23 12.16
CA GLU A 579 109.75 1.48 11.60
C GLU A 579 111.28 1.53 11.62
N TYR A 580 111.91 0.97 12.66
CA TYR A 580 113.38 0.94 12.77
C TYR A 580 114.03 0.00 11.75
N GLN A 581 113.36 -1.10 11.39
CA GLN A 581 113.84 -2.04 10.36
C GLN A 581 113.69 -1.44 8.95
N PHE A 582 112.55 -0.83 8.63
CA PHE A 582 112.35 -0.14 7.36
C PHE A 582 113.39 0.96 7.10
N ARG A 583 113.69 1.79 8.10
CA ARG A 583 114.66 2.90 7.94
C ARG A 583 116.10 2.40 7.77
N ARG A 584 116.40 1.19 8.26
CA ARG A 584 117.73 0.55 8.16
C ARG A 584 117.93 -0.15 6.81
N GLU A 585 116.84 -0.63 6.21
CA GLU A 585 116.84 -1.18 4.84
C GLU A 585 116.97 -0.05 3.80
N GLU A 586 116.26 1.07 3.98
CA GLU A 586 116.39 2.27 3.11
C GLU A 586 117.81 2.89 3.10
N THR A 587 118.58 2.75 4.19
CA THR A 587 119.96 3.28 4.28
C THR A 587 121.03 2.29 3.84
N SER A 588 120.65 1.07 3.45
CA SER A 588 121.57 0.05 2.90
C SER A 588 121.46 -0.13 1.38
N GLU A 589 120.45 0.46 0.75
CA GLU A 589 120.22 0.47 -0.70
C GLU A 589 120.57 1.80 -1.39
N ALA A 590 121.15 2.77 -0.64
CA ALA A 590 121.76 4.01 -1.12
C ALA A 590 123.25 4.02 -0.78
#